data_AF-A0A2N1J8P7-F1
#
_entry.id   AF-A0A2N1J8P7-F1
#
_cell.length_a   1.000
_cell.length_b   1.000
_cell.length_c   1.000
_cell.angle_alpha   90.00
_cell.angle_beta   90.00
_cell.angle_gamma   90.00
#
_symmetry.space_group_name_H-M   'P 1'
#
loop_
_entity.id
_entity.type
_entity.pdbx_description
1 polymer ?
#
loop_
_entity_poly.entity_id
_entity_poly.type
_entity_poly.pdbx_seq_one_letter_code
_entity_poly.pdbx_strand_id
1 'polypeptide(L)'
;MRASGIAQSGMNTGHKWIGWFGNFGGPTQKGITTYANSPWQLNPFAGMLRDFVFNGFRRVVTQLPYSGIPFALGYFIYTWGNKEFAYVNSKAGHLAGAGEHE
;
A
#
# COMPACT_ATOMS: atom_id res chain seq x y z
N MET A 1 -28.11 -25.59 14.19
CA MET A 1 -27.14 -25.92 15.26
C MET A 1 -25.82 -25.28 14.88
N ARG A 2 -25.36 -24.26 15.60
CA ARG A 2 -24.04 -23.66 15.34
C ARG A 2 -23.01 -24.72 15.74
N ALA A 3 -22.08 -25.06 14.83
CA ALA A 3 -20.96 -25.90 15.19
C ALA A 3 -20.19 -25.19 16.32
N SER A 4 -20.39 -25.64 17.56
CA SER A 4 -19.45 -25.35 18.65
C SER A 4 -18.15 -25.97 18.20
N GLY A 5 -17.24 -25.14 17.72
CA GLY A 5 -15.99 -25.60 17.14
C GLY A 5 -15.27 -26.51 18.12
N ILE A 6 -14.75 -27.62 17.62
CA ILE A 6 -13.65 -28.35 18.24
C ILE A 6 -12.45 -27.40 18.15
N ALA A 7 -12.38 -26.43 19.06
CA ALA A 7 -11.28 -25.49 19.18
C ALA A 7 -11.22 -25.02 20.62
N GLN A 8 -10.26 -25.61 21.33
CA GLN A 8 -9.84 -25.33 22.70
C GLN A 8 -10.70 -26.01 23.79
N SER A 9 -10.13 -27.07 24.37
CA SER A 9 -10.47 -27.66 25.68
C SER A 9 -10.23 -26.67 26.85
N GLY A 10 -10.42 -25.37 26.63
CA GLY A 10 -10.12 -24.30 27.57
C GLY A 10 -11.36 -23.50 27.96
N MET A 11 -11.14 -22.48 28.78
CA MET A 11 -12.17 -21.51 29.19
C MET A 11 -12.86 -20.92 27.96
N ASN A 12 -14.19 -20.77 28.02
CA ASN A 12 -14.95 -20.16 26.94
C ASN A 12 -14.39 -18.75 26.63
N THR A 13 -14.01 -18.50 25.37
CA THR A 13 -13.50 -17.20 24.94
C THR A 13 -14.63 -16.38 24.32
N GLY A 14 -14.55 -15.05 24.43
CA GLY A 14 -15.57 -14.14 23.87
C GLY A 14 -15.74 -14.28 22.35
N HIS A 15 -16.80 -13.67 21.82
CA HIS A 15 -17.11 -13.73 20.39
C HIS A 15 -15.95 -13.20 19.52
N LYS A 16 -15.64 -13.92 18.45
CA LYS A 16 -14.59 -13.56 17.47
C LYS A 16 -15.19 -13.48 16.07
N TRP A 17 -14.67 -12.56 15.26
CA TRP A 17 -15.09 -12.39 13.86
C TRP A 17 -14.52 -13.44 12.91
N ILE A 18 -13.59 -14.27 13.38
CA ILE A 18 -12.94 -15.32 12.59
C ILE A 18 -12.83 -16.60 13.44
N GLY A 19 -13.19 -17.74 12.85
CA GLY A 19 -13.02 -19.05 13.46
C GLY A 19 -11.91 -19.88 12.81
N TRP A 20 -12.06 -21.21 12.81
CA TRP A 20 -11.08 -22.16 12.25
C TRP A 20 -11.57 -22.80 10.95
N PHE A 21 -10.74 -23.63 10.31
CA PHE A 21 -11.18 -24.48 9.19
C PHE A 21 -12.46 -25.25 9.57
N GLY A 22 -13.46 -25.18 8.69
CA GLY A 22 -14.80 -25.75 8.92
C GLY A 22 -15.80 -24.83 9.63
N ASN A 23 -15.36 -23.74 10.28
CA ASN A 23 -16.23 -22.75 10.90
C ASN A 23 -15.58 -21.35 10.89
N PHE A 24 -15.33 -20.81 9.70
CA PHE A 24 -14.59 -19.55 9.54
C PHE A 24 -15.34 -18.30 10.00
N GLY A 25 -16.68 -18.38 10.15
CA GLY A 25 -17.54 -17.24 10.54
C GLY A 25 -18.07 -16.42 9.37
N GLY A 26 -17.83 -16.84 8.12
CA GLY A 26 -18.39 -16.20 6.93
C GLY A 26 -19.86 -16.60 6.64
N PRO A 27 -20.50 -15.95 5.66
CA PRO A 27 -21.84 -16.33 5.22
C PRO A 27 -21.87 -17.74 4.64
N THR A 28 -23.03 -18.39 4.66
CA THR A 28 -23.22 -19.70 4.04
C THR A 28 -23.08 -19.59 2.51
N GLN A 29 -22.18 -20.40 1.93
CA GLN A 29 -21.94 -20.44 0.49
C GLN A 29 -22.54 -21.73 -0.09
N LYS A 30 -23.36 -21.62 -1.14
CA LYS A 30 -23.94 -22.75 -1.86
C LYS A 30 -23.94 -22.45 -3.36
N GLY A 31 -23.57 -23.44 -4.17
CA GLY A 31 -23.59 -23.31 -5.64
C GLY A 31 -22.33 -22.70 -6.28
N ILE A 32 -21.26 -22.48 -5.51
CA ILE A 32 -19.97 -22.03 -6.04
C ILE A 32 -19.08 -23.25 -6.26
N THR A 33 -18.60 -23.45 -7.48
CA THR A 33 -17.66 -24.52 -7.83
C THR A 33 -16.33 -23.91 -8.25
N THR A 34 -15.24 -24.31 -7.58
CA THR A 34 -13.88 -23.82 -7.84
C THR A 34 -13.05 -24.92 -8.45
N TYR A 35 -12.34 -24.61 -9.53
CA TYR A 35 -11.42 -25.53 -10.21
C TYR A 35 -9.98 -25.01 -10.08
N ALA A 36 -9.03 -25.93 -9.94
CA ALA A 36 -7.61 -25.61 -9.92
C ALA A 36 -6.82 -26.75 -10.59
N ASN A 37 -5.70 -26.42 -11.23
CA ASN A 37 -4.74 -27.39 -11.77
C ASN A 37 -3.58 -27.59 -10.80
N SER A 38 -2.96 -28.77 -10.85
CA SER A 38 -1.74 -29.04 -10.05
C SER A 38 -0.62 -28.09 -10.48
N PRO A 39 0.13 -27.46 -9.55
CA PRO A 39 1.25 -26.59 -9.89
C PRO A 39 2.32 -27.27 -10.75
N TRP A 40 2.46 -28.59 -10.65
CA TRP A 40 3.40 -29.40 -11.44
C TRP A 40 3.01 -29.54 -12.92
N GLN A 41 1.78 -29.16 -13.27
CA GLN A 41 1.27 -29.16 -14.64
C GLN A 41 1.32 -27.76 -15.28
N LEU A 42 1.72 -26.74 -14.52
CA LEU A 42 1.75 -25.35 -14.95
C LEU A 42 3.20 -24.87 -15.11
N ASN A 43 3.40 -23.89 -15.98
CA ASN A 43 4.65 -23.12 -16.00
C ASN A 43 4.51 -21.93 -15.04
N PRO A 44 5.26 -21.87 -13.92
CA PRO A 44 5.04 -20.89 -12.87
C PRO A 44 5.30 -19.43 -13.28
N PHE A 45 6.10 -19.20 -14.32
CA PHE A 45 6.45 -17.86 -14.79
C PHE A 45 5.97 -17.56 -16.21
N ALA A 46 5.02 -18.36 -16.72
CA ALA A 46 4.43 -18.10 -18.02
C ALA A 46 3.84 -16.68 -18.07
N GLY A 47 4.31 -15.87 -19.02
CA GLY A 47 3.81 -14.52 -19.24
C GLY A 47 4.28 -13.45 -18.25
N MET A 48 5.08 -13.79 -17.24
CA MET A 48 5.41 -12.88 -16.13
C MET A 48 5.94 -11.51 -16.59
N LEU A 49 6.90 -11.47 -17.51
CA LEU A 49 7.50 -10.21 -17.97
C LEU A 49 6.50 -9.36 -18.75
N ARG A 50 5.76 -9.97 -19.67
CA ARG A 50 4.74 -9.29 -20.46
C ARG A 50 3.65 -8.71 -19.55
N ASP A 51 3.14 -9.54 -18.64
CA ASP A 51 2.08 -9.13 -17.73
C ASP A 51 2.55 -8.11 -16.71
N PHE A 52 3.78 -8.22 -16.21
CA PHE A 52 4.36 -7.23 -15.32
C PHE A 52 4.47 -5.86 -16.00
N VAL A 53 4.95 -5.80 -17.25
CA VAL A 53 5.05 -4.53 -17.97
C VAL A 53 3.67 -3.90 -18.16
N PHE A 54 2.70 -4.62 -18.72
CA PHE A 54 1.40 -4.02 -19.04
C PHE A 54 0.49 -3.85 -17.82
N ASN A 55 0.33 -4.89 -17.00
CA ASN A 55 -0.53 -4.83 -15.82
C ASN A 55 0.13 -4.07 -14.68
N GLY A 56 1.45 -4.19 -14.51
CA GLY A 56 2.19 -3.40 -13.52
C GLY A 56 2.14 -1.92 -13.85
N PHE A 57 2.41 -1.53 -15.10
CA PHE A 57 2.28 -0.12 -15.53
C PHE A 57 0.87 0.42 -15.29
N ARG A 58 -0.16 -0.33 -15.71
CA ARG A 58 -1.57 0.06 -15.47
C ARG A 58 -1.85 0.30 -13.98
N ARG A 59 -1.36 -0.57 -13.10
CA ARG A 59 -1.54 -0.43 -11.64
C ARG A 59 -0.79 0.77 -11.09
N VAL A 60 0.46 0.98 -11.51
CA VAL A 60 1.28 2.12 -11.06
C VAL A 60 0.62 3.44 -11.44
N VAL A 61 0.19 3.60 -12.70
CA VAL A 61 -0.43 4.83 -13.17
C VAL A 61 -1.72 5.14 -12.41
N THR A 62 -2.53 4.13 -12.04
CA THR A 62 -3.74 4.38 -11.25
C THR A 62 -3.48 4.85 -9.82
N GLN A 63 -2.32 4.51 -9.25
CA GLN A 63 -1.96 4.90 -7.87
C GLN A 63 -1.08 6.15 -7.82
N LEU A 64 -0.44 6.49 -8.94
CA LEU A 64 0.51 7.60 -9.03
C LEU A 64 -0.08 8.97 -8.65
N PRO A 65 -1.36 9.30 -8.87
CA PRO A 65 -1.91 10.56 -8.37
C PRO A 65 -1.92 10.62 -6.82
N TYR A 66 -2.22 9.51 -6.15
CA TYR A 66 -2.35 9.49 -4.69
C TYR A 66 -1.00 9.56 -3.98
N SER A 67 0.03 8.94 -4.55
CA SER A 67 1.38 8.94 -3.97
C SER A 67 2.32 9.96 -4.62
N GLY A 68 2.28 10.08 -5.94
CA GLY A 68 3.16 10.96 -6.72
C GLY A 68 2.93 12.44 -6.43
N ILE A 69 1.68 12.88 -6.23
CA ILE A 69 1.39 14.28 -5.88
C ILE A 69 2.05 14.68 -4.54
N PRO A 70 1.83 13.98 -3.41
CA PRO A 70 2.48 14.36 -2.15
C PRO A 70 4.01 14.25 -2.21
N PHE A 71 4.56 13.26 -2.92
CA PHE A 71 6.02 13.17 -3.11
C PHE A 71 6.58 14.34 -3.92
N ALA A 72 5.93 14.71 -5.01
CA ALA A 72 6.34 15.85 -5.84
C ALA A 72 6.26 17.15 -5.04
N LEU A 73 5.15 17.38 -4.32
CA LEU A 73 4.99 18.55 -3.45
C LEU A 73 6.08 18.61 -2.38
N GLY A 74 6.33 17.51 -1.67
CA GLY A 74 7.38 17.44 -0.66
C GLY A 74 8.77 17.75 -1.24
N TYR A 75 9.08 17.21 -2.42
CA TYR A 75 10.34 17.48 -3.11
C TYR A 75 10.48 18.95 -3.53
N PHE A 76 9.42 19.57 -4.04
CA PHE A 76 9.43 20.98 -4.41
C PHE A 76 9.59 21.90 -3.21
N ILE A 77 8.89 21.64 -2.11
CA ILE A 77 9.02 22.40 -0.86
C ILE A 77 10.44 22.26 -0.31
N TYR A 78 10.99 21.05 -0.28
CA TYR A 78 12.34 20.77 0.21
C TYR A 78 13.41 21.49 -0.63
N THR A 79 13.32 21.39 -1.96
CA THR A 79 14.30 22.02 -2.86
C THR A 79 14.22 23.54 -2.84
N TRP A 80 13.03 24.11 -2.72
CA TRP A 80 12.85 25.55 -2.51
C TRP A 80 13.44 25.98 -1.16
N GLY A 81 13.08 25.30 -0.07
CA GLY A 81 13.54 25.63 1.28
C GLY A 81 15.06 25.59 1.42
N ASN A 82 15.73 24.60 0.81
CA ASN A 82 17.19 24.53 0.81
C ASN A 82 17.85 25.70 0.05
N LYS A 83 17.27 26.11 -1.09
CA LYS A 83 17.80 27.25 -1.87
C LYS A 83 17.62 28.56 -1.11
N GLU A 84 16.44 28.75 -0.54
CA GLU A 84 16.11 29.94 0.24
C GLU A 84 17.00 30.04 1.48
N PHE A 85 17.13 28.94 2.24
CA PHE A 85 18.04 28.86 3.38
C PHE A 85 19.49 29.20 2.99
N ALA A 86 19.99 28.68 1.87
CA ALA A 86 21.33 28.99 1.39
C ALA A 86 21.48 30.45 0.95
N TYR A 87 20.45 31.04 0.34
CA TYR A 87 20.44 32.44 -0.09
C TYR A 87 20.43 33.40 1.11
N VAL A 88 19.52 33.19 2.07
CA VAL A 88 19.42 34.04 3.27
C VAL A 88 20.72 34.04 4.07
N ASN A 89 21.37 32.87 4.21
CA ASN A 89 22.68 32.77 4.90
C ASN A 89 23.88 33.17 4.04
N SER A 90 23.67 33.61 2.79
CA SER A 90 24.74 34.12 1.93
C SER A 90 25.01 35.60 2.21
N LYS A 91 26.20 36.07 1.81
CA LYS A 91 26.54 37.50 1.91
C LYS A 91 25.56 38.39 1.15
N ALA A 92 25.09 37.94 -0.02
CA ALA A 92 24.13 38.68 -0.84
C ALA A 92 22.76 38.76 -0.15
N GLY A 93 22.31 37.69 0.51
CA GLY A 93 21.06 37.67 1.27
C GLY A 93 21.10 38.60 2.48
N HIS A 94 22.21 38.60 3.25
CA HIS A 94 22.39 39.55 4.35
C HIS A 94 22.39 41.02 3.89
N LEU A 95 23.00 41.31 2.73
CA LEU A 95 22.99 42.67 2.15
C LEU A 95 21.60 43.10 1.67
N ALA A 96 20.85 42.19 1.04
CA ALA A 96 19.49 42.46 0.61
C ALA A 96 18.55 42.73 1.80
N GLY A 97 18.63 41.92 2.86
CA GLY A 97 17.82 42.11 4.07
C GLY A 97 18.21 43.36 4.88
N ALA A 98 19.49 43.76 4.87
CA ALA A 98 19.93 44.98 5.54
C ALA A 98 19.38 46.26 4.88
N GLY A 99 19.18 46.26 3.56
CA GLY A 99 18.59 47.38 2.82
C GLY A 99 17.06 47.50 2.95
N GLU A 100 16.37 46.50 3.51
CA GLU A 100 14.93 46.56 3.79
C GLU A 100 14.61 47.16 5.17
N HIS A 101 15.63 47.38 6.02
CA HIS A 101 15.51 47.91 7.38
C HIS A 101 15.96 49.38 7.55
N GLU A 102 16.24 50.09 6.45
CA GLU A 102 16.39 51.56 6.36
C GLU A 102 15.16 52.19 5.69
#